data_AF-A0A7T8HL11-F1
#
_entry.id   AF-A0A7T8HL11-F1
#
_cell.length_a   1.000
_cell.length_b   1.000
_cell.length_c   1.000
_cell.angle_alpha   90.00
_cell.angle_beta   90.00
_cell.angle_gamma   90.00
#
_symmetry.space_group_name_H-M   'P 1'
#
loop_
_entity.id
_entity.type
_entity.pdbx_description
1 polymer ?
#
loop_
_entity_poly.entity_id
_entity_poly.type
_entity_poly.pdbx_seq_one_letter_code
_entity_poly.pdbx_strand_id
1 'polypeptide(L)'
;MHSNAKQRPDLMSSDVQTVWIELTLPTYSVLVGGVYREWNSSEPGSVLTERDRLDIILDQAKSATGTSKRVLILGDFNLDTLRHNDRSYSRRSFLQILSDGMKDASLDYATTKATWKSYGKFEGEHRTSCLDHVYSAGLDCSVKVLEDATSDHRPVVANIWSQVKERDQINQTTEL
;
A
#
# COMPACT_ATOMS: atom_id res chain seq x y z
N MET A 1 10.55 25.55 -7.67
CA MET A 1 11.04 24.30 -7.06
C MET A 1 10.42 23.16 -7.84
N HIS A 2 11.23 22.32 -8.50
CA HIS A 2 10.73 21.25 -9.35
C HIS A 2 10.46 20.00 -8.51
N SER A 3 9.41 19.25 -8.85
CA SER A 3 9.20 17.93 -8.27
C SER A 3 10.32 16.98 -8.70
N ASN A 4 10.82 16.16 -7.78
CA ASN A 4 11.87 15.18 -8.07
C ASN A 4 11.47 13.81 -7.52
N ALA A 5 11.98 12.74 -8.13
CA ALA A 5 11.80 11.37 -7.70
C ALA A 5 13.16 10.70 -7.47
N LYS A 6 13.35 10.08 -6.31
CA LYS A 6 14.57 9.35 -5.96
C LYS A 6 14.22 7.93 -5.51
N GLN A 7 14.87 6.91 -6.05
CA GLN A 7 14.71 5.55 -5.54
C GLN A 7 15.26 5.41 -4.11
N ARG A 8 14.63 4.56 -3.31
CA ARG A 8 15.02 4.21 -1.94
C ARG A 8 15.38 2.73 -1.83
N PRO A 9 16.50 2.30 -2.44
CA PRO A 9 16.93 0.90 -2.42
C PRO A 9 17.27 0.40 -1.01
N ASP A 10 17.54 1.32 -0.08
CA ASP A 10 17.72 1.02 1.34
C ASP A 10 16.47 0.44 2.02
N LEU A 11 15.29 0.63 1.42
CA LEU A 11 14.02 0.05 1.86
C LEU A 11 13.60 -1.17 1.02
N MET A 12 14.38 -1.57 0.02
CA MET A 12 14.04 -2.67 -0.89
C MET A 12 14.75 -3.96 -0.48
N SER A 13 14.14 -5.09 -0.82
CA SER A 13 14.76 -6.42 -0.75
C SER A 13 14.50 -7.14 -2.06
N SER A 14 15.47 -7.93 -2.54
CA SER A 14 15.29 -8.79 -3.71
C SER A 14 14.32 -9.95 -3.47
N ASP A 15 13.95 -10.22 -2.22
CA ASP A 15 13.08 -11.34 -1.84
C ASP A 15 11.58 -11.08 -2.05
N VAL A 16 11.22 -9.80 -2.27
CA VAL A 16 9.84 -9.35 -2.47
C VAL A 16 9.78 -8.36 -3.63
N GLN A 17 8.64 -8.32 -4.33
CA GLN A 17 8.45 -7.36 -5.43
C GLN A 17 7.90 -6.05 -4.88
N THR A 18 8.82 -5.24 -4.34
CA THR A 18 8.51 -3.89 -3.88
C THR A 18 9.44 -2.86 -4.51
N VAL A 19 8.90 -1.67 -4.75
CA VAL A 19 9.68 -0.51 -5.23
C VAL A 19 9.36 0.66 -4.33
N TRP A 20 10.41 1.27 -3.78
CA TRP A 20 10.32 2.46 -2.95
C TRP A 20 10.92 3.67 -3.66
N ILE A 21 10.15 4.76 -3.72
CA ILE A 21 10.59 6.05 -4.24
C ILE A 21 10.22 7.16 -3.27
N GLU A 22 11.11 8.14 -3.11
CA GLU A 22 10.79 9.39 -2.46
C GLU A 22 10.47 10.44 -3.52
N LEU A 23 9.25 10.99 -3.43
CA LEU A 23 8.77 12.09 -4.25
C LEU A 23 8.91 13.38 -3.47
N THR A 24 9.81 14.26 -3.88
CA THR A 24 9.90 15.63 -3.36
C THR A 24 8.91 16.50 -4.13
N LEU A 25 7.87 16.97 -3.45
CA LEU A 25 6.92 17.96 -3.97
C LEU A 25 7.32 19.36 -3.49
N PRO A 26 6.79 20.44 -4.08
CA PRO A 26 7.17 21.81 -3.70
C PRO A 26 7.01 22.14 -2.21
N THR A 27 6.09 21.48 -1.52
CA THR A 27 5.73 21.76 -0.11
C THR A 27 6.14 20.66 0.87
N TYR A 28 6.34 19.42 0.39
CA TYR A 28 6.69 18.28 1.24
C TYR A 28 7.22 17.11 0.40
N SER A 29 7.98 16.20 1.03
CA SER A 29 8.27 14.90 0.45
C SER A 29 7.23 13.85 0.87
N VAL A 30 7.00 12.88 -0.01
CA VAL A 30 6.24 11.65 0.26
C VAL A 30 7.08 10.46 -0.11
N LEU A 31 7.17 9.48 0.79
CA LEU A 31 7.74 8.18 0.49
C LEU A 31 6.64 7.26 -0.05
N VAL A 32 6.83 6.72 -1.25
CA VAL A 32 5.85 5.87 -1.95
C VAL A 32 6.42 4.47 -2.11
N GLY A 33 5.69 3.47 -1.61
CA GLY A 33 5.97 2.05 -1.80
C GLY A 33 4.97 1.43 -2.75
N GLY A 34 5.45 0.91 -3.89
CA GLY A 34 4.70 0.03 -4.77
C GLY A 34 4.89 -1.42 -4.37
N VAL A 35 3.81 -2.18 -4.25
CA VAL A 35 3.84 -3.60 -3.82
C VAL A 35 3.16 -4.49 -4.85
N TYR A 36 3.80 -5.61 -5.18
CA TYR A 36 3.15 -6.77 -5.77
C TYR A 36 3.49 -7.99 -4.93
N ARG A 37 2.51 -8.53 -4.18
CA ARG A 37 2.72 -9.72 -3.35
C ARG A 37 2.21 -10.94 -4.10
N GLU A 38 3.09 -11.88 -4.39
CA GLU A 38 2.73 -13.11 -5.12
C GLU A 38 1.86 -14.08 -4.31
N TRP A 39 1.03 -14.87 -5.00
CA TRP A 39 0.19 -15.94 -4.41
C TRP A 39 0.95 -17.19 -3.95
N ASN A 40 2.13 -17.42 -4.53
CA ASN A 40 3.07 -18.49 -4.19
C ASN A 40 4.24 -18.30 -5.14
N SER A 41 5.45 -18.16 -4.62
CA SER A 41 6.63 -18.39 -5.45
C SER A 41 6.75 -19.90 -5.64
N SER A 42 6.15 -20.44 -6.70
CA SER A 42 6.53 -21.77 -7.18
C SER A 42 7.90 -21.74 -7.90
N GLU A 43 8.71 -20.70 -7.68
CA GLU A 43 10.06 -20.62 -8.19
C GLU A 43 10.92 -21.75 -7.59
N PRO A 44 11.45 -22.65 -8.42
CA PRO A 44 12.36 -23.69 -7.96
C PRO A 44 13.59 -23.04 -7.31
N GLY A 45 13.78 -23.27 -6.01
CA GLY A 45 14.93 -22.79 -5.25
C GLY A 45 14.66 -21.68 -4.24
N SER A 46 13.45 -21.10 -4.20
CA SER A 46 13.10 -20.16 -3.15
C SER A 46 12.78 -20.88 -1.84
N VAL A 47 13.57 -20.62 -0.80
CA VAL A 47 13.37 -21.18 0.55
C VAL A 47 12.33 -20.37 1.35
N LEU A 48 12.01 -19.16 0.89
CA LEU A 48 11.10 -18.25 1.59
C LEU A 48 9.64 -18.62 1.36
N THR A 49 8.89 -18.68 2.45
CA THR A 49 7.45 -18.92 2.44
C THR A 49 6.68 -17.64 2.08
N GLU A 50 5.37 -17.76 1.79
CA GLU A 50 4.47 -16.59 1.70
C GLU A 50 4.52 -15.76 3.00
N ARG A 51 4.79 -16.40 4.14
CA ARG A 51 4.82 -15.75 5.45
C ARG A 51 6.07 -14.88 5.59
N ASP A 52 7.23 -15.41 5.26
CA ASP A 52 8.50 -14.68 5.35
C ASP A 52 8.48 -13.44 4.46
N ARG A 53 7.93 -13.56 3.25
CA ARG A 53 7.76 -12.41 2.35
C ARG A 53 6.81 -11.36 2.89
N LEU A 54 5.70 -11.77 3.50
CA LEU A 54 4.79 -10.83 4.14
C LEU A 54 5.50 -10.10 5.28
N ASP A 55 6.32 -10.79 6.07
CA ASP A 55 7.08 -10.17 7.15
C ASP A 55 8.11 -9.17 6.63
N ILE A 56 8.79 -9.46 5.51
CA ILE A 56 9.68 -8.50 4.84
C ILE A 56 8.90 -7.24 4.41
N ILE A 57 7.72 -7.38 3.80
CA ILE A 57 6.88 -6.22 3.40
C ILE A 57 6.49 -5.39 4.63
N LEU A 58 6.13 -6.03 5.75
CA LEU A 58 5.79 -5.34 7.00
C LEU A 58 6.99 -4.62 7.62
N ASP A 59 8.18 -5.21 7.56
CA ASP A 59 9.42 -4.58 8.03
C ASP A 59 9.83 -3.38 7.15
N GLN A 60 9.61 -3.46 5.83
CA GLN A 60 9.76 -2.33 4.93
C GLN A 60 8.78 -1.21 5.27
N ALA A 61 7.52 -1.53 5.56
CA ALA A 61 6.50 -0.56 5.96
C ALA A 61 6.90 0.16 7.28
N LYS A 62 7.36 -0.58 8.28
CA LYS A 62 7.88 -0.01 9.55
C LYS A 62 9.11 0.86 9.33
N SER A 63 10.05 0.42 8.49
CA SER A 63 11.25 1.20 8.16
C SER A 63 10.90 2.50 7.42
N ALA A 64 9.92 2.43 6.52
CA ALA A 64 9.43 3.59 5.78
C ALA A 64 8.82 4.64 6.70
N THR A 65 7.93 4.25 7.63
CA THR A 65 7.31 5.20 8.58
C THR A 65 8.26 5.65 9.69
N GLY A 66 9.30 4.87 9.99
CA GLY A 66 10.40 5.29 10.86
C GLY A 66 11.32 6.36 10.25
N THR A 67 11.41 6.43 8.92
CA THR A 67 12.29 7.38 8.21
C THR A 67 11.56 8.55 7.56
N SER A 68 10.24 8.45 7.39
CA SER A 68 9.41 9.51 6.81
C SER A 68 8.10 9.70 7.57
N LYS A 69 7.72 10.98 7.78
CA LYS A 69 6.41 11.34 8.34
C LYS A 69 5.25 11.12 7.37
N ARG A 70 5.54 11.00 6.07
CA ARG A 70 4.54 10.89 5.00
C ARG A 70 4.86 9.69 4.15
N VAL A 71 4.02 8.66 4.26
CA VAL A 71 4.20 7.39 3.56
C VAL A 71 2.89 7.02 2.87
N LEU A 72 3.01 6.56 1.62
CA LEU A 72 1.93 5.96 0.85
C LEU A 72 2.41 4.58 0.39
N ILE A 73 1.66 3.53 0.69
CA ILE A 73 1.92 2.18 0.15
C ILE A 73 0.72 1.77 -0.68
N LEU A 74 0.94 1.33 -1.91
CA LEU A 74 -0.12 0.87 -2.79
C LEU A 74 0.31 -0.30 -3.67
N GLY A 75 -0.67 -1.08 -4.10
CA GLY A 75 -0.48 -2.14 -5.09
C GLY A 75 -1.26 -3.39 -4.75
N ASP A 76 -0.98 -4.47 -5.47
CA ASP A 76 -1.69 -5.74 -5.35
C ASP A 76 -1.04 -6.61 -4.26
N PHE A 77 -1.75 -6.75 -3.13
CA PHE A 77 -1.32 -7.60 -2.02
C PHE A 77 -1.82 -9.03 -2.17
N ASN A 78 -2.69 -9.31 -3.15
CA ASN A 78 -3.30 -10.61 -3.34
C ASN A 78 -3.98 -11.17 -2.09
N LEU A 79 -4.48 -10.28 -1.24
CA LEU A 79 -5.21 -10.59 -0.02
C LEU A 79 -6.56 -9.86 -0.05
N ASP A 80 -7.65 -10.60 -0.12
CA ASP A 80 -8.99 -10.03 -0.31
C ASP A 80 -9.55 -9.39 0.97
N THR A 81 -9.51 -8.05 1.07
CA THR A 81 -9.96 -7.32 2.26
C THR A 81 -11.45 -7.47 2.54
N LEU A 82 -12.27 -7.79 1.53
CA LEU A 82 -13.70 -8.06 1.72
C LEU A 82 -13.98 -9.39 2.43
N ARG A 83 -12.97 -10.26 2.52
CA ARG A 83 -13.06 -11.60 3.15
C ARG A 83 -12.47 -11.66 4.55
N HIS A 84 -12.20 -10.52 5.19
CA HIS A 84 -11.65 -10.47 6.55
C HIS A 84 -12.42 -11.32 7.58
N ASN A 85 -13.74 -11.33 7.48
CA ASN A 85 -14.62 -12.06 8.41
C ASN A 85 -15.04 -13.45 7.89
N ASP A 86 -14.60 -13.83 6.70
CA ASP A 86 -14.93 -15.12 6.08
C ASP A 86 -14.00 -16.22 6.60
N ARG A 87 -14.54 -17.12 7.44
CA ARG A 87 -13.79 -18.23 8.02
C ARG A 87 -13.37 -19.29 6.99
N SER A 88 -13.99 -19.31 5.81
CA SER A 88 -13.61 -20.21 4.71
C SER A 88 -12.45 -19.66 3.86
N TYR A 89 -12.06 -18.40 4.07
CA TYR A 89 -10.96 -17.81 3.33
C TYR A 89 -9.62 -18.35 3.83
N SER A 90 -8.97 -19.17 3.02
CA SER A 90 -7.71 -19.84 3.37
C SER A 90 -6.58 -18.89 3.77
N ARG A 91 -6.55 -17.67 3.22
CA ARG A 91 -5.55 -16.63 3.55
C ARG A 91 -6.05 -15.61 4.57
N ARG A 92 -7.14 -15.90 5.30
CA ARG A 92 -7.66 -14.99 6.33
C ARG A 92 -6.61 -14.63 7.39
N SER A 93 -5.77 -15.59 7.80
CA SER A 93 -4.69 -15.34 8.76
C SER A 93 -3.67 -14.33 8.23
N PHE A 94 -3.24 -14.45 6.97
CA PHE A 94 -2.32 -13.49 6.34
C PHE A 94 -2.92 -12.10 6.24
N LEU A 95 -4.21 -12.00 5.90
CA LEU A 95 -4.91 -10.71 5.86
C LEU A 95 -4.97 -10.05 7.25
N GLN A 96 -5.23 -10.84 8.30
CA GLN A 96 -5.21 -10.33 9.68
C GLN A 96 -3.80 -9.81 10.04
N ILE A 97 -2.76 -10.58 9.74
CA ILE A 97 -1.38 -10.17 10.06
C ILE A 97 -0.96 -8.93 9.25
N LEU A 98 -1.34 -8.85 7.98
CA LEU A 98 -1.11 -7.65 7.17
C LEU A 98 -1.79 -6.43 7.80
N SER A 99 -3.08 -6.56 8.14
CA SER A 99 -3.86 -5.48 8.77
C SER A 99 -3.20 -5.00 10.07
N ASP A 100 -2.83 -5.93 10.96
CA ASP A 100 -2.26 -5.59 12.25
C ASP A 100 -0.85 -5.00 12.09
N GLY A 101 -0.01 -5.58 11.23
CA GLY A 101 1.33 -5.07 10.96
C GLY A 101 1.36 -3.69 10.31
N MET A 102 0.42 -3.38 9.40
CA MET A 102 0.29 -2.04 8.82
C MET A 102 -0.16 -1.03 9.87
N LYS A 103 -1.11 -1.38 10.74
CA LYS A 103 -1.53 -0.52 11.87
C LYS A 103 -0.39 -0.28 12.85
N ASP A 104 0.38 -1.31 13.18
CA ASP A 104 1.57 -1.19 14.04
C ASP A 104 2.63 -0.26 13.42
N ALA A 105 2.71 -0.21 12.08
CA ALA A 105 3.54 0.74 11.35
C ALA A 105 2.92 2.15 11.24
N SER A 106 1.80 2.43 11.92
CA SER A 106 1.03 3.69 11.85
C SER A 106 0.47 4.02 10.46
N LEU A 107 0.13 3.00 9.68
CA LEU A 107 -0.49 3.13 8.37
C LEU A 107 -1.98 2.82 8.43
N ASP A 108 -2.78 3.75 7.93
CA ASP A 108 -4.23 3.59 7.80
C ASP A 108 -4.58 3.01 6.44
N TYR A 109 -5.45 1.99 6.41
CA TYR A 109 -5.98 1.43 5.18
C TYR A 109 -7.10 2.31 4.62
N ALA A 110 -6.93 2.77 3.38
CA ALA A 110 -7.99 3.43 2.63
C ALA A 110 -8.88 2.35 1.98
N THR A 111 -10.10 2.19 2.50
CA THR A 111 -11.01 1.13 2.07
C THR A 111 -11.39 1.25 0.60
N THR A 112 -11.16 0.19 -0.16
CA THR A 112 -11.51 0.08 -1.58
C THR A 112 -12.65 -0.92 -1.81
N LYS A 113 -13.24 -0.89 -3.01
CA LYS A 113 -14.17 -1.93 -3.49
C LYS A 113 -13.39 -2.99 -4.26
N ALA A 114 -14.05 -4.08 -4.64
CA ALA A 114 -13.43 -5.13 -5.44
C ALA A 114 -12.74 -4.58 -6.71
N THR A 115 -11.46 -4.93 -6.84
CA THR A 115 -10.56 -4.46 -7.89
C THR A 115 -10.32 -5.53 -8.94
N TRP A 116 -10.34 -6.79 -8.55
CA TRP A 116 -10.24 -7.92 -9.49
C TRP A 116 -11.61 -8.51 -9.85
N LYS A 117 -11.74 -8.96 -11.10
CA LYS A 117 -12.90 -9.72 -11.58
C LYS A 117 -12.43 -10.91 -12.42
N SER A 118 -12.96 -12.10 -12.13
CA SER A 118 -12.62 -13.30 -12.90
C SER A 118 -13.04 -13.18 -14.36
N TYR A 119 -12.23 -13.74 -15.28
CA TYR A 119 -12.62 -13.86 -16.68
C TYR A 119 -13.78 -14.85 -16.86
N GLY A 120 -13.68 -16.04 -16.24
CA GLY A 120 -14.71 -17.07 -16.27
C GLY A 120 -15.83 -16.84 -15.26
N LYS A 121 -16.97 -17.50 -15.49
CA LYS A 121 -18.09 -17.59 -14.55
C LYS A 121 -18.02 -18.89 -13.76
N PHE A 122 -18.32 -18.82 -12.48
CA PHE A 122 -18.39 -19.94 -11.55
C PHE A 122 -19.81 -19.95 -10.99
N GLU A 123 -20.56 -21.04 -11.20
CA GLU A 123 -21.98 -21.10 -10.83
C GLU A 123 -22.83 -19.98 -11.46
N GLY A 124 -22.46 -19.55 -12.66
CA GLY A 124 -23.17 -18.50 -13.42
C GLY A 124 -22.69 -17.07 -13.14
N GLU A 125 -21.88 -16.86 -12.10
CA GLU A 125 -21.44 -15.53 -11.66
C GLU A 125 -19.93 -15.33 -11.78
N HIS A 126 -19.51 -14.09 -12.01
CA HIS A 126 -18.10 -13.73 -11.91
C HIS A 126 -17.69 -13.64 -10.44
N ARG A 127 -16.48 -14.11 -10.13
CA ARG A 127 -15.87 -13.87 -8.82
C ARG A 127 -15.22 -12.49 -8.83
N THR A 128 -15.21 -11.85 -7.67
CA THR A 128 -14.59 -10.54 -7.48
C THR A 128 -13.85 -10.51 -6.15
N SER A 129 -12.72 -9.82 -6.10
CA SER A 129 -11.91 -9.67 -4.89
C SER A 129 -11.32 -8.27 -4.78
N CYS A 130 -11.09 -7.81 -3.56
CA CYS A 130 -10.45 -6.54 -3.27
C CYS A 130 -8.98 -6.77 -2.94
N LEU A 131 -8.14 -6.83 -3.98
CA LEU A 131 -6.75 -7.28 -3.89
C LEU A 131 -5.75 -6.12 -3.89
N ASP A 132 -6.12 -4.99 -4.51
CA ASP A 132 -5.29 -3.80 -4.60
C ASP A 132 -5.57 -2.89 -3.40
N HIS A 133 -4.55 -2.68 -2.57
CA HIS A 133 -4.66 -1.94 -1.32
C HIS A 133 -3.99 -0.59 -1.42
N VAL A 134 -4.42 0.34 -0.57
CA VAL A 134 -3.81 1.65 -0.39
C VAL A 134 -3.71 1.91 1.11
N TYR A 135 -2.50 2.20 1.57
CA TYR A 135 -2.20 2.52 2.96
C TYR A 135 -1.48 3.87 3.04
N SER A 136 -1.78 4.67 4.06
CA SER A 136 -1.15 5.99 4.22
C SER A 136 -0.83 6.32 5.67
N ALA A 137 0.29 7.03 5.88
CA ALA A 137 0.69 7.58 7.17
C ALA A 137 1.01 9.07 7.01
N GLY A 138 0.49 9.91 7.90
CA GLY A 138 0.71 11.36 7.89
C GLY A 138 0.17 12.09 6.66
N LEU A 139 -0.74 11.46 5.93
CA LEU A 139 -1.43 11.97 4.75
C LEU A 139 -2.93 11.73 4.90
N ASP A 140 -3.74 12.69 4.48
CA ASP A 140 -5.12 12.37 4.15
C ASP A 140 -5.15 11.62 2.83
N CYS A 141 -5.99 10.60 2.73
CA CYS A 141 -6.11 9.77 1.54
C CYS A 141 -7.58 9.51 1.22
N SER A 142 -7.95 9.73 -0.03
CA SER A 142 -9.22 9.24 -0.59
C SER A 142 -8.94 8.32 -1.77
N VAL A 143 -9.73 7.26 -1.90
CA VAL A 143 -9.54 6.23 -2.94
C VAL A 143 -10.78 6.04 -3.79
N LYS A 144 -10.57 5.80 -5.07
CA LYS A 144 -11.63 5.45 -6.03
C LYS A 144 -11.15 4.32 -6.94
N VAL A 145 -11.98 3.29 -7.11
CA VAL A 145 -11.78 2.27 -8.14
C VAL A 145 -12.44 2.75 -9.44
N LEU A 146 -11.71 2.72 -10.54
CA LEU A 146 -12.24 3.08 -11.86
C LEU A 146 -12.98 1.90 -12.49
N GLU A 147 -14.06 2.17 -13.23
CA GLU A 147 -14.88 1.12 -13.83
C GLU A 147 -14.23 0.54 -15.10
N ASP A 148 -13.62 1.41 -15.90
CA ASP A 148 -12.90 1.05 -17.10
C ASP A 148 -11.53 0.46 -16.76
N ALA A 149 -11.25 -0.71 -17.30
CA ALA A 149 -10.02 -1.45 -17.08
C ALA A 149 -9.50 -2.05 -18.40
N THR A 150 -8.20 -1.94 -18.61
CA THR A 150 -7.49 -2.63 -19.70
C THR A 150 -6.90 -3.98 -19.25
N SER A 151 -7.25 -4.42 -18.04
CA SER A 151 -6.81 -5.63 -17.34
C SER A 151 -8.02 -6.25 -16.62
N ASP A 152 -7.87 -7.47 -16.11
CA ASP A 152 -8.78 -8.10 -15.16
C ASP A 152 -8.79 -7.43 -13.76
N HIS A 153 -7.79 -6.58 -13.48
CA HIS A 153 -7.79 -5.63 -12.38
C HIS A 153 -8.25 -4.24 -12.83
N ARG A 154 -9.09 -3.62 -12.00
CA ARG A 154 -9.54 -2.23 -12.11
C ARG A 154 -8.52 -1.30 -11.46
N PRO A 155 -8.14 -0.19 -12.11
CA PRO A 155 -7.25 0.79 -11.52
C PRO A 155 -7.81 1.40 -10.22
N VAL A 156 -6.94 1.58 -9.24
CA VAL A 156 -7.22 2.33 -8.01
C VAL A 156 -6.53 3.69 -8.08
N VAL A 157 -7.31 4.77 -7.92
CA VAL A 157 -6.81 6.13 -7.83
C VAL A 157 -6.81 6.56 -6.38
N ALA A 158 -5.63 6.92 -5.85
CA ALA A 158 -5.46 7.52 -4.54
C ALA A 158 -5.17 9.03 -4.68
N ASN A 159 -6.04 9.87 -4.10
CA ASN A 159 -5.76 11.29 -3.95
C ASN A 159 -5.23 11.53 -2.54
N ILE A 160 -4.07 12.17 -2.43
CA ILE A 160 -3.39 12.41 -1.15
C ILE A 160 -3.18 13.89 -0.88
N TRP A 161 -3.23 14.27 0.40
CA TRP A 161 -2.96 15.63 0.85
C TRP A 161 -2.13 15.60 2.13
N SER A 162 -1.13 16.47 2.24
CA SER A 162 -0.45 16.66 3.52
C SER A 162 -1.34 17.45 4.46
N GLN A 163 -1.48 16.94 5.68
CA GLN A 163 -1.94 17.72 6.83
C GLN A 163 -0.87 18.76 7.19
N VAL A 164 -0.77 19.86 6.42
CA VAL A 164 0.05 21.00 6.84
C VAL A 164 -0.74 21.69 7.94
N LYS A 165 -0.37 21.46 9.21
CA LYS A 165 -0.71 22.42 10.26
C LYS A 165 0.13 23.67 9.98
N GLU A 166 -0.49 24.72 9.46
CA GLU A 166 0.02 26.09 9.54
C GLU A 166 0.28 26.42 11.02
N ARG A 167 1.47 26.14 11.53
CA ARG A 167 1.86 26.59 12.89
C ARG A 167 3.23 27.23 13.00
N ASP A 168 4.01 27.33 11.92
CA ASP A 168 5.39 27.82 11.99
C ASP A 168 5.64 29.17 11.27
N GLN A 169 4.59 29.96 10.96
CA GLN A 169 4.76 31.33 10.41
C GLN A 169 4.30 32.48 11.32
N ILE A 170 3.81 32.23 12.55
CA ILE A 170 3.29 33.30 13.42
C ILE A 170 4.32 33.84 14.44
N ASN A 171 5.52 33.26 14.55
CA ASN A 171 6.51 33.68 15.56
C ASN A 171 7.72 34.47 15.01
N GLN A 172 7.54 35.34 14.02
CA GLN A 172 8.60 36.31 13.61
C GLN A 172 8.10 37.73 13.31
N THR A 173 7.00 38.18 13.92
CA THR A 173 6.52 39.56 13.68
C THR A 173 6.01 40.27 14.94
N THR A 174 6.69 40.08 16.07
CA THR A 174 6.48 40.95 17.24
C THR A 174 7.78 41.22 18.00
N GLU A 175 8.76 41.86 17.37
CA GLU A 175 9.77 42.68 18.05
C GLU A 175 10.23 43.79 17.09
N LEU A 176 9.55 44.93 17.14
CA LEU A 176 10.08 46.28 16.89
C LEU A 176 9.22 47.29 17.67
#